data_AF-K4INF6-F1
#
_entry.id   AF-K4INF6-F1
#
_cell.length_a   1.000
_cell.length_b   1.000
_cell.length_c   1.000
_cell.angle_alpha   90.00
_cell.angle_beta   90.00
_cell.angle_gamma   90.00
#
_symmetry.space_group_name_H-M   'P 1'
#
loop_
_entity.id
_entity.type
_entity.pdbx_description
1 polymer ?
#
loop_
_entity_poly.entity_id
_entity_poly.type
_entity_poly.pdbx_seq_one_letter_code
_entity_poly.pdbx_strand_id
1 'polypeptide(L)'
;MPFGARASGFYVAPIREGDFGSGDVPLFYDRATNEIVYSTRASNLATSKVPTSYLATSIVSANSTLNTDNQVVATSGTITITLPVNPIDGQNILIYADGDDTSVNPNGKTIRIAGVNYTSAIQISQSIRLIYVVNKWFSL
;
A
#
# COMPACT_ATOMS: atom_id res chain seq x y z
N MET A 1 21.34 10.20 -43.97
CA MET A 1 20.35 9.14 -43.70
C MET A 1 20.52 8.69 -42.25
N PRO A 2 19.43 8.37 -41.52
CA PRO A 2 19.34 8.54 -40.07
C PRO A 2 19.24 7.22 -39.28
N PHE A 3 19.82 7.16 -38.08
CA PHE A 3 19.49 6.25 -36.97
C PHE A 3 20.03 6.90 -35.68
N GLY A 4 19.37 7.03 -34.54
CA GLY A 4 18.06 6.57 -34.09
C GLY A 4 18.00 6.74 -32.56
N ALA A 5 16.81 7.09 -32.05
CA ALA A 5 16.31 6.93 -30.68
C ALA A 5 17.08 7.55 -29.49
N ARG A 6 16.49 8.63 -28.94
CA ARG A 6 16.62 8.96 -27.51
C ARG A 6 15.87 7.91 -26.69
N ALA A 7 16.57 7.10 -25.92
CA ALA A 7 15.97 6.33 -24.83
C ALA A 7 15.96 7.22 -23.57
N SER A 8 14.80 7.78 -23.29
CA SER A 8 14.43 8.41 -22.03
C SER A 8 14.51 7.41 -20.88
N GLY A 9 15.30 7.68 -19.84
CA GLY A 9 15.19 6.91 -18.59
C GLY A 9 16.24 7.22 -17.52
N PHE A 10 17.50 7.41 -17.91
CA PHE A 10 18.59 7.52 -16.93
C PHE A 10 19.24 8.91 -16.99
N TYR A 11 19.25 9.60 -15.86
CA TYR A 11 20.02 10.83 -15.69
C TYR A 11 21.37 10.44 -15.10
N VAL A 12 22.44 10.63 -15.87
CA VAL A 12 23.81 10.60 -15.35
C VAL A 12 24.10 12.03 -14.90
N ALA A 13 24.19 12.27 -13.59
CA ALA A 13 24.71 13.55 -13.12
C ALA A 13 26.20 13.61 -13.48
N PRO A 14 26.67 14.62 -14.26
CA PRO A 14 28.09 14.81 -14.46
C PRO A 14 28.72 15.23 -13.14
N ILE A 15 29.55 14.35 -12.56
CA ILE A 15 30.33 14.66 -11.36
C ILE A 15 31.52 15.50 -11.81
N ARG A 16 31.75 16.66 -11.17
CA ARG A 16 32.96 17.47 -11.41
C ARG A 16 34.18 16.65 -10.99
N GLU A 17 35.12 16.47 -11.91
CA GLU A 17 36.43 15.89 -11.62
C GLU A 17 37.15 16.79 -10.61
N GLY A 18 37.34 16.31 -9.38
CA GLY A 18 38.07 17.05 -8.35
C GLY A 18 37.92 16.52 -6.92
N ASP A 19 36.79 15.90 -6.57
CA ASP A 19 36.42 15.72 -5.15
C ASP A 19 36.52 14.31 -4.57
N PHE A 20 37.23 13.36 -5.20
CA PHE A 20 37.19 11.97 -4.73
C PHE A 20 38.55 11.28 -4.67
N GLY A 21 39.01 11.01 -3.44
CA GLY A 21 40.05 10.04 -3.14
C GLY A 21 39.61 8.63 -3.52
N SER A 22 40.56 7.72 -3.74
CA SER A 22 40.34 6.40 -4.33
C SER A 22 39.23 5.58 -3.64
N GLY A 23 38.03 5.54 -4.22
CA GLY A 23 36.98 4.66 -3.68
C GLY A 23 35.57 4.79 -4.26
N ASP A 24 35.23 5.87 -4.94
CA ASP A 24 33.83 6.19 -5.21
C ASP A 24 33.18 5.34 -6.31
N VAL A 25 32.11 4.65 -5.91
CA VAL A 25 31.31 3.76 -6.76
C VAL A 25 30.12 4.56 -7.28
N PRO A 26 29.84 4.57 -8.60
CA PRO A 26 28.65 5.22 -9.13
C PRO A 26 27.38 4.55 -8.59
N LEU A 27 26.50 5.35 -7.99
CA LEU A 27 25.14 4.94 -7.63
C LEU A 27 24.21 5.25 -8.79
N PHE A 28 23.51 4.22 -9.28
CA PHE A 28 22.49 4.38 -10.31
C PHE A 28 21.11 4.41 -9.64
N TYR A 29 20.32 5.44 -9.92
CA TYR A 29 18.96 5.58 -9.40
C TYR A 29 17.92 5.37 -10.51
N ASP A 30 16.81 4.72 -10.18
CA ASP A 30 15.60 4.69 -11.01
C ASP A 30 14.91 6.05 -10.89
N ARG A 31 14.64 6.69 -12.03
CA ARG A 31 14.08 8.05 -12.05
C ARG A 31 12.60 8.11 -11.65
N ALA A 32 11.86 7.01 -11.78
CA ALA A 32 10.45 6.93 -11.46
C ALA A 32 10.23 6.63 -9.97
N THR A 33 11.09 5.83 -9.34
CA THR A 33 10.95 5.42 -7.94
C THR A 33 11.97 6.08 -6.99
N ASN A 34 13.00 6.74 -7.53
CA ASN A 34 14.13 7.28 -6.78
C ASN A 34 14.89 6.22 -5.96
N GLU A 35 14.86 4.96 -6.41
CA GLU A 35 15.53 3.82 -5.76
C GLU A 35 16.89 3.53 -6.39
N ILE A 36 17.86 3.04 -5.61
CA ILE A 36 19.17 2.61 -6.13
C ILE A 36 19.01 1.26 -6.85
N VAL A 37 19.35 1.22 -8.14
CA VAL A 37 19.18 0.03 -8.99
C VAL A 37 20.44 -0.83 -9.02
N TYR A 38 21.64 -0.23 -8.98
CA TYR A 38 22.91 -0.97 -9.03
C TYR A 38 24.06 -0.25 -8.29
N SER A 39 24.92 -1.05 -7.64
CA SER A 39 26.25 -0.65 -7.14
C SER A 39 27.24 -1.78 -7.45
N THR A 40 28.33 -1.47 -8.15
CA THR A 40 29.29 -2.46 -8.69
C THR A 40 30.51 -2.65 -7.80
N ARG A 41 30.32 -2.87 -6.50
CA ARG A 41 31.30 -3.61 -5.69
C ARG A 41 30.72 -4.99 -5.34
N ALA A 42 31.08 -5.99 -6.15
CA ALA A 42 30.97 -7.39 -5.78
C ALA A 42 31.74 -7.56 -4.46
N SER A 43 31.10 -7.86 -3.34
CA SER A 43 30.86 -9.26 -3.00
C SER A 43 29.80 -9.48 -1.92
N ASN A 44 28.93 -8.51 -1.60
CA ASN A 44 27.81 -8.70 -0.65
C ASN A 44 26.66 -7.73 -0.95
N LEU A 45 26.26 -7.63 -2.22
CA LEU A 45 25.09 -6.85 -2.61
C LEU A 45 23.83 -7.61 -2.17
N ALA A 46 23.56 -7.60 -0.86
CA ALA A 46 22.22 -7.79 -0.38
C ALA A 46 21.42 -6.65 -1.02
N THR A 47 20.62 -6.99 -2.03
CA THR A 47 19.39 -6.25 -2.30
C THR A 47 18.60 -6.35 -1.00
N SER A 48 18.85 -5.41 -0.08
CA SER A 48 17.90 -5.07 0.95
C SER A 48 16.73 -4.49 0.17
N LYS A 49 15.88 -5.39 -0.34
CA LYS A 49 14.52 -5.07 -0.70
C LYS A 49 13.94 -4.57 0.61
N VAL A 50 14.04 -3.27 0.85
CA VAL A 50 13.19 -2.60 1.82
C VAL A 50 11.79 -3.05 1.39
N PRO A 51 11.06 -3.82 2.21
CA PRO A 51 9.71 -4.16 1.86
C PRO A 51 8.95 -2.84 1.88
N THR A 52 8.83 -2.21 0.73
CA THR A 52 7.93 -1.10 0.48
C THR A 52 6.53 -1.68 0.37
N SER A 53 6.08 -2.37 1.43
CA SER A 53 4.67 -2.67 1.63
C SER A 53 3.99 -1.35 2.02
N TYR A 54 3.87 -0.45 1.04
CA TYR A 54 3.02 0.72 1.19
C TYR A 54 1.59 0.20 1.37
N LEU A 55 1.00 0.49 2.52
CA LEU A 55 -0.45 0.35 2.66
C LEU A 55 -1.09 1.33 1.67
N ALA A 56 -1.86 0.82 0.73
CA ALA A 56 -2.61 1.68 -0.18
C ALA A 56 -3.53 2.57 0.67
N THR A 57 -3.46 3.89 0.50
CA THR A 57 -4.28 4.83 1.26
C THR A 57 -5.25 5.54 0.32
N SER A 58 -6.53 5.59 0.66
CA SER A 58 -7.56 6.25 -0.15
C SER A 58 -8.57 6.99 0.71
N ILE A 59 -9.08 8.12 0.21
CA ILE A 59 -10.25 8.79 0.75
C ILE A 59 -11.46 8.40 -0.10
N VAL A 60 -12.55 7.99 0.55
CA VAL A 60 -13.76 7.52 -0.11
C VAL A 60 -14.94 8.35 0.37
N SER A 61 -15.67 8.93 -0.58
CA SER A 61 -16.83 9.81 -0.32
C SER A 61 -18.14 9.28 -0.90
N ALA A 62 -18.17 8.01 -1.32
CA ALA A 62 -19.36 7.33 -1.84
C ALA A 62 -19.28 5.83 -1.53
N ASN A 63 -20.42 5.14 -1.58
CA ASN A 63 -20.48 3.69 -1.38
C ASN A 63 -19.47 2.96 -2.27
N SER A 64 -18.61 2.15 -1.68
CA SER A 64 -17.48 1.55 -2.37
C SER A 64 -17.21 0.12 -1.89
N THR A 65 -16.74 -0.73 -2.78
CA THR A 65 -16.26 -2.08 -2.44
C THR A 65 -14.74 -2.08 -2.49
N LEU A 66 -14.10 -2.51 -1.40
CA LEU A 66 -12.64 -2.57 -1.30
C LEU A 66 -12.06 -3.77 -2.06
N ASN A 67 -10.80 -3.65 -2.45
CA ASN A 67 -10.04 -4.70 -3.13
C ASN A 67 -9.27 -5.61 -2.13
N THR A 68 -8.56 -6.60 -2.62
CA THR A 68 -7.82 -7.59 -1.80
C THR A 68 -6.49 -7.08 -1.25
N ASP A 69 -6.16 -5.81 -1.43
CA ASP A 69 -4.91 -5.24 -0.92
C ASP A 69 -5.03 -4.87 0.57
N ASN A 70 -3.88 -4.84 1.24
CA ASN A 70 -3.78 -4.22 2.55
C ASN A 70 -3.87 -2.69 2.38
N GLN A 71 -4.84 -2.06 3.04
CA GLN A 71 -5.15 -0.66 2.77
C GLN A 71 -5.67 0.08 3.99
N VAL A 72 -5.49 1.40 3.94
CA VAL A 72 -6.07 2.38 4.85
C VAL A 72 -7.11 3.17 4.07
N VAL A 73 -8.34 3.21 4.56
CA VAL A 73 -9.45 3.91 3.93
C VAL A 73 -9.95 4.96 4.89
N ALA A 74 -9.89 6.22 4.50
CA ALA A 74 -10.60 7.28 5.20
C ALA A 74 -11.95 7.51 4.51
N THR A 75 -13.03 7.52 5.27
CA THR A 75 -14.38 7.77 4.74
C THR A 75 -14.81 9.17 5.10
N SER A 76 -15.56 9.82 4.21
CA SER A 76 -16.18 11.11 4.46
C SER A 76 -17.67 11.06 4.13
N GLY A 77 -18.52 11.46 5.08
CA GLY A 77 -19.98 11.46 4.94
C GLY A 77 -20.65 10.11 5.23
N THR A 78 -21.95 10.04 4.97
CA THR A 78 -22.79 8.86 5.21
C THR A 78 -22.66 7.85 4.07
N ILE A 79 -21.80 6.84 4.24
CA ILE A 79 -21.49 5.87 3.18
C ILE A 79 -21.41 4.44 3.71
N THR A 80 -21.50 3.48 2.79
CA THR A 80 -21.23 2.07 3.04
C THR A 80 -19.94 1.63 2.37
N ILE A 81 -18.99 1.14 3.17
CA ILE A 81 -17.80 0.44 2.71
C ILE A 81 -18.08 -1.06 2.73
N THR A 82 -18.07 -1.67 1.56
CA THR A 82 -18.21 -3.11 1.42
C THR A 82 -16.82 -3.75 1.42
N LEU A 83 -16.60 -4.70 2.33
CA LEU A 83 -15.35 -5.44 2.39
C LEU A 83 -15.13 -6.30 1.13
N PRO A 84 -13.90 -6.72 0.83
CA PRO A 84 -13.62 -7.54 -0.34
C PRO A 84 -14.44 -8.82 -0.36
N VAL A 85 -14.89 -9.24 -1.55
CA VAL A 85 -15.68 -10.47 -1.72
C VAL A 85 -14.83 -11.74 -1.52
N ASN A 86 -13.57 -11.68 -1.95
CA ASN A 86 -12.60 -12.77 -1.90
C ASN A 86 -11.31 -12.33 -1.17
N PRO A 87 -11.40 -12.00 0.14
CA PRO A 87 -10.22 -11.62 0.91
C PRO A 87 -9.29 -12.80 1.12
N ILE A 88 -8.01 -12.50 1.34
CA ILE A 88 -6.95 -13.48 1.59
C ILE A 88 -6.64 -13.48 3.09
N ASP A 89 -6.36 -14.65 3.66
CA ASP A 89 -5.97 -14.75 5.07
C ASP A 89 -4.75 -13.87 5.37
N GLY A 90 -4.85 -13.08 6.45
CA GLY A 90 -3.85 -12.07 6.80
C GLY A 90 -4.07 -10.70 6.16
N GLN A 91 -5.10 -10.52 5.33
CA GLN A 91 -5.44 -9.20 4.79
C GLN A 91 -5.82 -8.23 5.94
N ASN A 92 -5.18 -7.06 5.96
CA ASN A 92 -5.36 -6.00 6.93
C ASN A 92 -6.03 -4.79 6.28
N ILE A 93 -7.14 -4.34 6.83
CA ILE A 93 -7.84 -3.12 6.41
C ILE A 93 -8.03 -2.23 7.63
N LEU A 94 -7.63 -0.96 7.51
CA LEU A 94 -7.91 0.07 8.50
C LEU A 94 -8.89 1.06 7.89
N ILE A 95 -10.06 1.22 8.51
CA ILE A 95 -11.07 2.17 8.06
C ILE A 95 -11.09 3.29 9.10
N TYR A 96 -10.81 4.53 8.70
CA TYR A 96 -11.01 5.73 9.49
C TYR A 96 -12.35 6.35 9.10
N ALA A 97 -13.31 6.32 10.02
CA ALA A 97 -14.59 6.99 9.84
C ALA A 97 -14.50 8.46 10.28
N ASP A 98 -14.65 9.39 9.34
CA ASP A 98 -14.79 10.83 9.63
C ASP A 98 -16.29 11.16 9.83
N GLY A 99 -16.86 10.68 10.95
CA GLY A 99 -18.25 10.88 11.35
C GLY A 99 -19.03 9.60 11.70
N ASP A 100 -20.25 9.77 12.23
CA ASP A 100 -21.07 8.69 12.81
C ASP A 100 -21.82 7.79 11.81
N ASP A 101 -21.62 7.99 10.51
CA ASP A 101 -22.48 7.42 9.47
C ASP A 101 -21.78 6.47 8.49
N THR A 102 -20.61 5.93 8.85
CA THR A 102 -19.95 4.92 8.02
C THR A 102 -20.45 3.52 8.37
N SER A 103 -21.06 2.86 7.39
CA SER A 103 -21.45 1.47 7.48
C SER A 103 -20.39 0.56 6.86
N VAL A 104 -20.03 -0.53 7.52
CA VAL A 104 -19.11 -1.54 6.99
C VAL A 104 -19.89 -2.82 6.71
N ASN A 105 -20.00 -3.17 5.43
CA ASN A 105 -20.68 -4.38 4.97
C ASN A 105 -19.67 -5.54 4.87
N PRO A 106 -19.91 -6.69 5.55
CA PRO A 106 -18.99 -7.83 5.54
C PRO A 106 -18.93 -8.60 4.21
N ASN A 107 -19.78 -8.27 3.23
CA ASN A 107 -19.80 -8.84 1.88
C ASN A 107 -19.87 -10.38 1.85
N GLY A 108 -20.85 -10.94 2.57
CA GLY A 108 -21.05 -12.38 2.68
C GLY A 108 -20.07 -13.10 3.62
N LYS A 109 -19.17 -12.36 4.29
CA LYS A 109 -18.33 -12.87 5.38
C LYS A 109 -18.97 -12.52 6.73
N THR A 110 -18.22 -12.73 7.81
CA THR A 110 -18.61 -12.31 9.16
C THR A 110 -17.58 -11.32 9.70
N ILE A 111 -18.02 -10.21 10.30
CA ILE A 111 -17.17 -9.36 11.13
C ILE A 111 -17.35 -9.79 12.58
N ARG A 112 -16.25 -10.04 13.29
CA ARG A 112 -16.23 -10.40 14.70
C ARG A 112 -15.62 -9.27 15.52
N ILE A 113 -16.43 -8.64 16.37
CA ILE A 113 -16.03 -7.54 17.25
C ILE A 113 -16.33 -7.94 18.68
N ALA A 114 -15.34 -7.86 19.57
CA ALA A 114 -15.48 -8.19 20.98
C ALA A 114 -16.19 -9.54 21.26
N GLY A 115 -15.96 -10.54 20.38
CA GLY A 115 -16.58 -11.87 20.48
C GLY A 115 -17.94 -12.04 19.82
N VAL A 116 -18.60 -10.95 19.40
CA VAL A 116 -19.89 -10.94 18.71
C VAL A 116 -19.68 -11.05 17.19
N ASN A 117 -20.48 -11.87 16.52
CA ASN A 117 -20.43 -12.05 15.07
C ASN A 117 -21.53 -11.22 14.39
N TYR A 118 -21.15 -10.46 13.36
CA TYR A 118 -22.03 -9.65 12.53
C TYR A 118 -21.97 -10.15 11.09
N THR A 119 -23.12 -10.54 10.54
CA THR A 119 -23.27 -11.01 9.15
C THR A 119 -23.91 -9.97 8.23
N SER A 120 -24.37 -8.86 8.81
CA SER A 120 -24.93 -7.70 8.13
C SER A 120 -24.01 -6.50 8.34
N ALA A 121 -24.29 -5.41 7.62
CA ALA A 121 -23.51 -4.20 7.77
C ALA A 121 -23.60 -3.62 9.19
N ILE A 122 -22.47 -3.11 9.69
CA ILE A 122 -22.36 -2.49 11.01
C ILE A 122 -22.04 -1.01 10.86
N GLN A 123 -22.59 -0.17 11.72
CA GLN A 123 -22.18 1.23 11.78
C GLN A 123 -20.92 1.37 12.63
N ILE A 124 -20.00 2.20 12.16
CA ILE A 124 -18.81 2.61 12.90
C ILE A 124 -18.78 4.13 12.98
N SER A 125 -18.52 4.64 14.18
CA SER A 125 -18.34 6.08 14.46
C SER A 125 -16.87 6.47 14.65
N GLN A 126 -15.99 5.48 14.65
CA GLN A 126 -14.55 5.63 14.85
C GLN A 126 -13.81 4.72 13.88
N SER A 127 -12.49 4.84 13.90
CA SER A 127 -11.65 3.93 13.14
C SER A 127 -11.77 2.49 13.62
N ILE A 128 -11.86 1.55 12.68
CA ILE A 128 -11.79 0.12 12.94
C ILE A 128 -10.66 -0.50 12.13
N ARG A 129 -9.84 -1.32 12.79
CA ARG A 129 -8.87 -2.18 12.11
C ARG A 129 -9.43 -3.59 12.02
N LEU A 130 -9.41 -4.16 10.84
CA LEU A 130 -9.88 -5.51 10.56
C LEU A 130 -8.74 -6.37 10.00
N ILE A 131 -8.67 -7.62 10.45
CA ILE A 131 -7.83 -8.66 9.85
C ILE A 131 -8.70 -9.84 9.41
N TYR A 132 -8.53 -10.31 8.18
CA TYR A 132 -9.25 -11.48 7.69
C TYR A 132 -8.50 -12.77 8.06
N VAL A 133 -9.21 -13.72 8.68
CA VAL A 133 -8.72 -15.05 9.04
C VAL A 133 -9.89 -16.05 8.94
N VAL A 134 -9.73 -17.09 8.12
CA VAL A 134 -10.65 -18.25 8.04
C VAL A 134 -12.12 -17.82 7.96
N ASN A 135 -12.49 -17.16 6.86
CA ASN A 135 -13.86 -16.74 6.54
C ASN A 135 -14.44 -15.66 7.46
N LYS A 136 -13.62 -14.98 8.27
CA LYS A 136 -14.06 -13.92 9.19
C LYS A 136 -13.08 -12.76 9.21
N TRP A 137 -13.63 -11.57 9.38
CA TRP A 137 -12.89 -10.37 9.75
C TRP A 137 -12.90 -10.24 11.27
N PHE A 138 -11.75 -10.03 11.89
CA PHE A 138 -11.62 -9.78 13.32
C PHE A 138 -11.24 -8.32 13.53
N SER A 139 -11.94 -7.63 14.43
CA SER A 139 -11.47 -6.33 14.89
C SER A 139 -10.26 -6.48 15.80
N LEU A 140 -9.26 -5.65 15.57
CA LEU A 140 -8.06 -5.52 16.40
C LEU A 140 -8.13 -4.28 17.28
#